data_AF-A0A371IQP5-F1
#
_entry.id   AF-A0A371IQP5-F1
#
_cell.length_a   1.000
_cell.length_b   1.000
_cell.length_c   1.000
_cell.angle_alpha   90.00
_cell.angle_beta   90.00
_cell.angle_gamma   90.00
#
_symmetry.space_group_name_H-M   'P 1'
#
loop_
_entity.id
_entity.type
_entity.pdbx_description
1 polymer ?
#
loop_
_entity_poly.entity_id
_entity_poly.type
_entity_poly.pdbx_seq_one_letter_code
_entity_poly.pdbx_strand_id
1 'polypeptide(L)' 'ADILLAPDIEAGNILYKSLVFFSKSKNAGIIVGAKAPIILTSRADSEETKLNSIALGVLMAARA' A
#
# COMPACT_ATOMS: atom_id res chain seq x y z
N ALA A 1 -16.88 0.80 -5.39
CA ALA A 1 -16.56 0.26 -4.05
C ALA A 1 -15.23 0.86 -3.64
N ASP A 2 -15.10 1.26 -2.37
CA ASP A 2 -13.92 2.00 -1.89
C ASP A 2 -12.88 1.10 -1.20
N ILE A 3 -13.32 -0.06 -0.69
CA ILE A 3 -12.46 -1.07 -0.06
C ILE A 3 -12.73 -2.42 -0.71
N LEU A 4 -11.67 -3.11 -1.10
CA LEU A 4 -11.70 -4.49 -1.60
C LEU A 4 -11.05 -5.40 -0.56
N LEU A 5 -11.83 -6.29 0.05
CA LEU A 5 -11.32 -7.31 0.95
C LEU A 5 -10.95 -8.55 0.13
N ALA A 6 -9.65 -8.88 0.09
CA ALA A 6 -9.18 -10.08 -0.56
C ALA A 6 -9.56 -11.33 0.27
N PRO A 7 -9.90 -12.47 -0.37
CA PRO A 7 -10.24 -13.70 0.32
C PRO A 7 -9.03 -14.35 1.01
N ASP A 8 -7.83 -14.15 0.47
CA ASP A 8 -6.55 -14.67 0.96
C ASP A 8 -5.39 -13.76 0.52
N ILE A 9 -4.17 -14.10 0.95
CA ILE A 9 -2.97 -13.30 0.67
C ILE A 9 -2.54 -13.40 -0.79
N GLU A 10 -2.74 -14.56 -1.42
CA GLU A 10 -2.44 -14.81 -2.82
C GLU A 10 -3.29 -13.91 -3.72
N ALA A 11 -4.61 -13.90 -3.53
CA ALA A 11 -5.52 -13.04 -4.27
C ALA A 11 -5.23 -11.55 -4.03
N GLY A 12 -4.93 -11.16 -2.79
CA GLY A 12 -4.55 -9.79 -2.45
C GLY A 12 -3.27 -9.34 -3.15
N ASN A 13 -2.24 -10.19 -3.16
CA ASN A 13 -0.97 -9.88 -3.81
C ASN A 13 -1.09 -9.89 -5.34
N ILE A 14 -1.87 -10.81 -5.92
CA ILE A 14 -2.18 -10.81 -7.36
C ILE A 14 -2.87 -9.51 -7.74
N LEU A 15 -3.92 -9.11 -7.03
CA LEU A 15 -4.62 -7.86 -7.27
C LEU A 15 -3.68 -6.64 -7.18
N TYR A 16 -2.91 -6.54 -6.09
CA TYR A 16 -1.94 -5.47 -5.90
C TYR A 16 -0.92 -5.41 -7.05
N LYS A 17 -0.32 -6.54 -7.42
CA LYS A 17 0.69 -6.57 -8.49
C LYS A 17 0.08 -6.31 -9.87
N SER A 18 -1.14 -6.76 -10.15
CA SER A 18 -1.86 -6.39 -11.36
C SER A 18 -2.06 -4.87 -11.46
N LEU A 19 -2.39 -4.21 -10.36
CA LEU A 19 -2.46 -2.74 -10.32
C LEU A 19 -1.08 -2.12 -10.53
N VAL A 20 -0.03 -2.62 -9.88
CA VAL A 20 1.34 -2.09 -10.04
C VAL A 20 1.85 -2.19 -11.47
N PHE A 21 1.62 -3.33 -12.15
CA PHE A 21 2.27 -3.63 -13.43
C PHE A 21 1.40 -3.36 -14.66
N PHE A 22 0.08 -3.57 -14.57
CA PHE A 22 -0.80 -3.47 -15.73
C PHE A 22 -1.69 -2.23 -15.71
N SER A 23 -1.88 -1.63 -14.54
CA SER A 23 -2.55 -0.34 -14.46
C SER A 23 -1.52 0.80 -14.44
N LYS A 24 -1.93 1.99 -14.86
CA LYS A 24 -1.15 3.22 -14.69
C LYS A 24 -1.45 3.91 -13.35
N SER A 25 -1.87 3.14 -12.35
CA SER A 25 -2.27 3.70 -11.06
C SER A 25 -1.06 4.12 -10.23
N LYS A 26 -1.26 5.15 -9.41
CA LYS A 26 -0.34 5.49 -8.32
C LYS A 26 -0.75 4.72 -7.08
N ASN A 27 0.21 4.18 -6.37
CA ASN A 27 -0.01 3.31 -5.23
C ASN A 27 0.83 3.73 -4.02
N ALA A 28 0.40 3.25 -2.85
CA ALA A 28 1.05 3.40 -1.56
C ALA A 28 0.73 2.16 -0.72
N GLY A 29 1.68 1.70 0.08
CA GLY A 29 1.53 0.56 0.97
C GLY A 29 1.79 0.94 2.43
N ILE A 30 0.92 0.50 3.32
CA ILE A 30 1.07 0.73 4.75
C ILE A 30 0.46 -0.43 5.55
N ILE A 31 1.13 -0.82 6.62
CA ILE A 31 0.62 -1.78 7.60
C ILE A 31 -0.04 -0.99 8.73
N VAL A 32 -1.25 -1.41 9.07
CA VAL A 32 -2.12 -0.79 10.07
C VAL A 32 -2.50 -1.80 11.16
N GLY A 33 -2.99 -1.32 12.30
CA GLY A 33 -3.40 -2.16 13.44
C GLY A 33 -2.36 -2.27 14.57
N ALA A 34 -1.13 -1.81 14.35
CA ALA A 34 -0.15 -1.58 15.41
C ALA A 34 -0.37 -0.21 16.09
N LYS A 35 0.43 0.11 17.13
CA LYS A 35 0.38 1.42 17.84
C LYS A 35 0.80 2.61 16.96
N ALA A 36 1.46 2.37 15.85
CA ALA A 36 1.90 3.37 14.88
C ALA A 36 1.85 2.75 13.46
N PRO A 37 1.68 3.56 12.40
CA PRO A 37 1.74 3.06 11.03
C PRO A 37 3.14 2.54 10.68
N ILE A 38 3.21 1.43 9.94
CA ILE A 38 4.48 0.81 9.53
C ILE A 38 4.54 0.75 8.01
N ILE A 39 5.61 1.30 7.44
CA ILE A 39 5.88 1.25 6.00
C ILE A 39 6.76 0.03 5.71
N LEU A 40 6.23 -0.91 4.93
CA LEU A 40 6.97 -2.07 4.45
C LEU A 40 6.91 -2.10 2.92
N THR A 41 8.06 -1.84 2.28
CA THR A 41 8.14 -1.72 0.82
C THR A 41 8.49 -3.06 0.17
N SER A 42 8.07 -3.23 -1.08
CA SER A 42 8.55 -4.28 -1.97
C SER A 42 9.84 -3.83 -2.67
N ARG A 43 10.74 -4.76 -2.94
CA ARG A 43 11.92 -4.51 -3.79
C ARG A 43 11.54 -4.02 -5.20
N ALA A 44 10.37 -4.42 -5.68
CA ALA A 44 9.85 -4.03 -6.99
C ALA A 44 9.09 -2.70 -6.99
N ASP A 45 8.93 -2.04 -5.83
CA ASP A 45 8.23 -0.76 -5.77
C ASP A 45 9.12 0.36 -6.33
N SER A 46 8.49 1.27 -7.08
CA SER A 46 9.16 2.45 -7.63
C SER A 46 9.48 3.47 -6.53
N GLU A 47 10.33 4.44 -6.85
CA GLU A 47 10.62 5.56 -5.94
C GLU A 47 9.35 6.34 -5.59
N GLU A 48 8.45 6.54 -6.56
CA GLU A 48 7.16 7.21 -6.35
C GLU A 48 6.27 6.43 -5.38
N THR A 49 6.16 5.11 -5.53
CA THR A 49 5.39 4.25 -4.60
C THR A 49 5.92 4.37 -3.17
N LYS A 50 7.25 4.38 -2.99
CA LYS A 50 7.88 4.53 -1.68
C LYS A 50 7.60 5.90 -1.08
N LEU A 51 7.71 6.97 -1.88
CA LEU A 51 7.40 8.33 -1.44
C LEU A 51 5.93 8.48 -1.04
N ASN A 52 5.00 7.96 -1.84
CA ASN A 52 3.58 7.98 -1.53
C ASN A 52 3.27 7.20 -0.23
N SER A 53 3.97 6.10 0.00
CA SER A 53 3.84 5.31 1.24
C SER A 53 4.31 6.11 2.48
N ILE A 54 5.38 6.89 2.34
CA ILE A 54 5.84 7.83 3.39
C ILE A 54 4.79 8.91 3.64
N ALA A 55 4.30 9.56 2.59
CA ALA A 55 3.27 10.59 2.71
C ALA A 55 1.99 10.05 3.39
N LEU A 56 1.56 8.84 3.01
CA LEU A 56 0.44 8.16 3.64
C LEU A 56 0.72 7.87 5.13
N GLY A 57 1.92 7.39 5.46
CA GLY A 57 2.33 7.16 6.85
C GLY A 57 2.30 8.42 7.71
N VAL A 58 2.77 9.55 7.19
CA VAL A 58 2.70 10.85 7.88
C VAL A 58 1.25 11.26 8.11
N LEU A 59 0.40 11.16 7.08
CA LEU A 59 -1.01 11.51 7.18
C LEU A 59 -1.75 10.65 8.22
N MET A 60 -1.45 9.35 8.27
CA MET A 60 -2.05 8.44 9.24
C MET A 60 -1.55 8.70 10.66
N ALA A 61 -0.25 8.96 10.84
CA ALA A 61 0.33 9.27 12.14
C ALA A 61 -0.19 10.60 12.72
N ALA A 62 -0.44 11.60 11.86
CA ALA A 62 -1.00 12.89 12.28
C ALA A 62 -2.48 12.81 12.74
N ARG A 63 -3.17 11.71 12.42
CA ARG A 63 -4.58 11.48 12.77
C ARG A 63 -4.78 10.40 13.85
N ALA A 64 -3.68 9.85 14.36
CA ALA A 64 -3.67 8.81 15.39
C ALA A 64 -3.71 9.39 16.81
#